data_AF-A0A453SCR1-F1
#
_entry.id   AF-A0A453SCR1-F1
#
_cell.length_a   1.000
_cell.length_b   1.000
_cell.length_c   1.000
_cell.angle_alpha   90.00
_cell.angle_beta   90.00
_cell.angle_gamma   90.00
#
_symmetry.space_group_name_H-M   'P 1'
#
loop_
_entity.id
_entity.type
_entity.pdbx_description
1 polymer ?
#
loop_
_entity_poly.entity_id
_entity_poly.type
_entity_poly.pdbx_seq_one_letter_code
_entity_poly.pdbx_strand_id
1 'polypeptide(L)'
;MSSSSAAASVPGATPADALRRNRIISSKLYFDVPGSKAPVVYSTAYDIAFLGIEKMHPFDSSKWGRICRFLTKEGHLEKTRVVEPLEASKEDLLVHTEAYLNSLRSSFRVA
;
A
#
# COMPACT_ATOMS: atom_id res chain seq x y z
N MET A 1 -26.77 -9.27 19.93
CA MET A 1 -26.17 -10.59 20.21
C MET A 1 -24.78 -10.58 19.61
N SER A 2 -23.77 -10.28 20.43
CA SER A 2 -22.37 -10.23 20.00
C SER A 2 -21.86 -11.65 19.84
N SER A 3 -21.72 -12.11 18.60
CA SER A 3 -21.17 -13.43 18.30
C SER A 3 -19.65 -13.36 18.37
N SER A 4 -19.09 -13.67 19.55
CA SER A 4 -17.66 -13.99 19.68
C SER A 4 -17.38 -15.29 18.93
N SER A 5 -16.74 -15.18 17.76
CA SER A 5 -16.23 -16.35 17.04
C SER A 5 -15.03 -16.91 17.80
N ALA A 6 -15.21 -18.09 18.40
CA ALA A 6 -14.13 -18.84 19.03
C ALA A 6 -13.16 -19.33 17.95
N ALA A 7 -11.91 -18.90 18.03
CA ALA A 7 -10.87 -19.31 17.10
C ALA A 7 -10.61 -20.82 17.23
N ALA A 8 -10.97 -21.59 16.19
CA ALA A 8 -10.59 -22.98 16.07
C ALA A 8 -9.05 -23.06 15.98
N SER A 9 -8.43 -23.73 16.95
CA SER A 9 -6.99 -23.98 16.96
C SER A 9 -6.63 -24.96 15.84
N VAL A 10 -6.03 -24.45 14.76
CA VAL A 10 -5.44 -25.28 13.71
C VAL A 10 -4.28 -26.08 14.30
N PRO A 11 -4.28 -27.43 14.23
CA PRO A 11 -3.22 -28.25 14.80
C PRO A 11 -1.88 -27.93 14.10
N GLY A 12 -0.87 -27.56 14.89
CA GLY A 12 0.49 -27.22 14.41
C GLY A 12 0.80 -25.72 14.28
N ALA A 13 -0.11 -24.82 14.62
CA ALA A 13 0.17 -23.38 14.57
C ALA A 13 1.05 -22.92 15.75
N THR A 14 2.17 -22.26 15.46
CA THR A 14 3.05 -21.68 16.48
C THR A 14 2.48 -20.36 17.03
N PRO A 15 2.91 -19.90 18.22
CA PRO A 15 2.55 -18.56 18.71
C PRO A 15 2.90 -17.43 17.73
N ALA A 16 3.99 -17.59 16.97
CA ALA A 16 4.39 -16.64 15.92
C ALA A 16 3.37 -16.59 14.77
N ASP A 17 2.80 -17.74 14.38
CA ASP A 17 1.74 -17.81 13.37
C ASP A 17 0.46 -17.13 13.83
N ALA A 18 0.09 -17.30 15.10
CA ALA A 18 -1.06 -16.62 15.68
C ALA A 18 -0.88 -15.09 15.68
N LEU A 19 0.29 -14.60 16.08
CA LEU A 19 0.63 -13.17 16.02
C LEU A 19 0.61 -12.64 14.58
N ARG A 20 1.15 -13.40 13.62
CA ARG A 20 1.12 -13.03 12.20
C ARG A 20 -0.31 -12.93 11.67
N ARG A 21 -1.17 -13.90 11.98
CA ARG A 21 -2.59 -13.88 11.59
C ARG A 21 -3.31 -12.68 12.18
N ASN A 22 -3.10 -12.39 13.47
CA ASN A 22 -3.72 -11.24 14.11
C ASN A 22 -3.31 -9.93 13.43
N ARG A 23 -2.03 -9.77 13.07
CA ARG A 23 -1.57 -8.59 12.31
C ARG A 23 -2.26 -8.45 10.96
N ILE A 24 -2.37 -9.55 10.20
CA ILE A 24 -3.06 -9.55 8.89
C ILE A 24 -4.53 -9.16 9.06
N ILE A 25 -5.23 -9.72 10.05
CA ILE A 25 -6.65 -9.44 10.30
C ILE A 25 -6.86 -7.98 10.75
N SER A 26 -5.92 -7.42 11.53
CA SER A 26 -5.99 -6.02 11.95
C SER A 26 -5.56 -5.01 10.88
N SER A 27 -4.92 -5.48 9.80
CA SER A 27 -4.39 -4.63 8.74
C SER A 27 -5.53 -3.98 7.97
N LYS A 28 -5.39 -2.68 7.71
CA LYS A 28 -6.34 -1.93 6.87
C LYS A 28 -6.04 -2.07 5.38
N LEU A 29 -4.92 -2.69 5.01
CA LEU A 29 -4.48 -2.83 3.63
C LEU A 29 -5.34 -3.81 2.83
N TYR A 30 -6.05 -4.72 3.50
CA TYR A 30 -7.00 -5.63 2.90
C TYR A 30 -8.41 -5.09 3.12
N PHE A 31 -9.03 -4.58 2.05
CA PHE A 31 -10.38 -4.05 2.08
C PHE A 31 -11.17 -4.48 0.84
N ASP A 32 -12.48 -4.50 0.98
CA ASP A 32 -13.38 -4.88 -0.11
C ASP A 32 -13.40 -3.78 -1.18
N VAL A 33 -13.02 -4.16 -2.40
CA VAL A 33 -13.06 -3.28 -3.57
C VAL A 33 -14.42 -3.45 -4.27
N PRO A 34 -15.20 -2.37 -4.43
CA PRO A 34 -16.47 -2.45 -5.16
C PRO A 34 -16.27 -2.95 -6.59
N GLY A 35 -17.17 -3.78 -7.11
CA GLY A 35 -17.09 -4.30 -8.49
C GLY A 35 -17.17 -3.24 -9.60
N SER A 36 -17.53 -1.99 -9.26
CA SER A 36 -17.46 -0.85 -10.17
C SER A 36 -16.03 -0.35 -10.40
N LYS A 37 -15.08 -0.66 -9.52
CA LYS A 37 -13.67 -0.29 -9.66
C LYS A 37 -12.95 -1.22 -10.64
N ALA A 38 -11.94 -0.68 -11.32
CA ALA A 38 -10.98 -1.44 -12.10
C ALA A 38 -9.91 -2.02 -11.18
N PRO A 39 -9.28 -3.15 -11.51
CA PRO A 39 -8.18 -3.74 -10.74
C PRO A 39 -6.86 -2.97 -10.95
N VAL A 40 -6.89 -1.66 -10.74
CA VAL A 40 -5.76 -0.75 -10.87
C VAL A 40 -5.69 0.08 -9.61
N VAL A 41 -4.57 -0.02 -8.90
CA VAL A 41 -4.29 0.77 -7.69
C VAL A 41 -3.37 1.92 -8.06
N TYR A 42 -3.79 3.15 -7.78
CA TYR A 42 -2.96 4.32 -7.98
C TYR A 42 -3.42 5.43 -7.04
N SER A 43 -2.45 6.22 -6.56
CA SER A 43 -2.67 7.45 -5.85
C SER A 43 -1.80 8.54 -6.44
N THR A 44 -2.26 9.79 -6.41
CA THR A 44 -1.43 10.93 -6.83
C THR A 44 -0.20 11.12 -5.94
N ALA A 45 -0.21 10.60 -4.72
CA ALA A 45 0.95 10.61 -3.82
C ALA A 45 2.15 9.79 -4.35
N TYR A 46 1.94 8.92 -5.34
CA TYR A 46 3.02 8.18 -5.98
C TYR A 46 3.87 9.06 -6.91
N ASP A 47 3.35 10.20 -7.34
CA ASP A 47 4.08 11.15 -8.17
C ASP A 47 4.84 12.14 -7.27
N ILE A 48 6.15 11.93 -7.13
CA ILE A 48 7.02 12.88 -6.40
C ILE A 48 7.43 13.98 -7.39
N ALA A 49 7.03 15.21 -7.12
CA ALA A 49 7.35 16.37 -7.95
C ALA A 49 7.88 17.52 -7.09
N PHE A 50 8.88 18.25 -7.61
CA PHE A 50 9.49 19.38 -6.94
C PHE A 50 9.91 20.45 -7.95
N LEU A 51 8.93 21.25 -8.40
CA LEU A 51 9.12 22.39 -9.30
C LEU A 51 9.94 22.08 -10.56
N GLY A 52 9.93 20.84 -11.05
CA GLY A 52 10.66 20.41 -12.24
C GLY A 52 12.04 19.80 -11.97
N ILE A 53 12.58 19.92 -10.75
CA ILE A 53 13.87 19.32 -10.37
C ILE A 53 13.80 17.79 -10.40
N GLU A 54 12.61 17.23 -10.18
CA GLU A 54 12.37 15.78 -10.26
C GLU A 54 12.73 15.19 -11.62
N LYS A 55 12.77 16.00 -12.68
CA LYS A 55 13.17 15.58 -14.04
C LYS A 55 14.67 15.32 -14.19
N MET A 56 15.49 15.81 -13.26
CA MET A 56 16.93 15.55 -13.22
C MET A 56 17.26 14.26 -12.47
N HIS A 57 16.28 13.67 -11.78
CA HIS A 57 16.46 12.42 -11.06
C HIS A 57 16.62 11.25 -12.04
N PRO A 58 17.55 10.30 -11.81
CA PRO A 58 17.78 9.17 -12.72
C PRO A 58 16.57 8.23 -12.81
N PHE A 59 15.66 8.30 -11.84
CA PHE A 59 14.38 7.61 -11.89
C PHE A 59 13.24 8.59 -12.14
N ASP A 60 12.37 8.20 -13.05
CA ASP A 60 11.14 8.91 -13.35
C ASP A 60 10.15 8.84 -12.17
N SER A 61 10.14 9.88 -11.35
CA SER A 61 9.35 9.99 -10.13
C SER A 61 7.85 10.21 -10.36
N SER A 62 7.43 10.46 -11.60
CA SER A 62 6.02 10.62 -11.99
C SER A 62 5.59 9.64 -13.08
N LYS A 63 6.32 8.51 -13.20
CA LYS A 63 6.07 7.46 -14.19
C LYS A 63 4.62 6.96 -14.13
N TRP A 64 4.17 6.61 -12.93
CA TRP A 64 2.88 5.95 -12.73
C TRP A 64 1.71 6.90 -12.99
N GLY A 65 1.83 8.18 -12.62
CA GLY A 65 0.85 9.18 -13.01
C GLY A 65 0.77 9.38 -14.51
N ARG A 66 1.90 9.33 -15.24
CA ARG A 66 1.88 9.37 -16.71
C ARG A 66 1.19 8.16 -17.31
N ILE A 67 1.45 6.96 -16.80
CA ILE A 67 0.79 5.73 -17.26
C ILE A 67 -0.72 5.81 -17.00
N CYS A 68 -1.15 6.19 -15.80
CA CYS A 68 -2.58 6.34 -15.48
C CYS A 68 -3.26 7.38 -16.39
N ARG A 69 -2.61 8.52 -16.65
CA ARG A 69 -3.12 9.54 -17.58
C ARG A 69 -3.23 9.00 -19.00
N PHE A 70 -2.22 8.26 -19.48
CA PHE A 70 -2.23 7.65 -20.81
C PHE A 70 -3.40 6.67 -20.95
N LEU A 71 -3.55 5.72 -20.01
CA LEU A 71 -4.65 4.76 -20.01
C LEU A 71 -6.03 5.45 -19.95
N THR A 72 -6.13 6.54 -19.19
CA THR A 72 -7.38 7.32 -19.12
C THR A 72 -7.69 8.03 -20.42
N LYS A 73 -6.67 8.63 -21.05
CA LYS A 73 -6.82 9.37 -22.30
C LYS A 73 -7.23 8.45 -23.46
N GLU A 74 -6.67 7.25 -23.53
CA GLU A 74 -6.96 6.26 -24.57
C GLU A 74 -8.27 5.46 -24.28
N GLY A 75 -8.98 5.77 -23.19
CA GLY A 75 -10.26 5.12 -22.85
C GLY A 75 -10.14 3.71 -22.28
N HIS A 76 -8.92 3.26 -21.93
CA HIS A 76 -8.67 1.95 -21.31
C HIS A 76 -8.94 1.92 -19.81
N LEU A 77 -9.01 3.08 -19.15
CA LEU A 77 -9.23 3.20 -17.71
C LEU A 77 -10.05 4.45 -17.41
N GLU A 78 -11.13 4.34 -16.66
CA GLU A 78 -11.80 5.54 -16.14
C GLU A 78 -11.13 5.96 -14.83
N LYS A 79 -10.79 7.24 -14.69
CA LYS A 79 -10.12 7.77 -13.48
C LYS A 79 -10.91 7.49 -12.19
N THR A 80 -12.23 7.55 -12.25
CA THR A 80 -13.13 7.27 -11.11
C THR A 80 -13.12 5.80 -10.68
N ARG A 81 -12.68 4.90 -11.56
CA ARG A 81 -12.64 3.46 -11.34
C ARG A 81 -11.32 2.98 -10.76
N VAL A 82 -10.32 3.84 -10.64
CA VAL A 82 -9.06 3.52 -9.93
C VAL A 82 -9.34 3.27 -8.44
N VAL A 83 -8.65 2.29 -7.88
CA VAL A 83 -8.65 2.01 -6.44
C VAL A 83 -7.58 2.88 -5.78
N GLU A 84 -7.99 3.72 -4.84
CA GLU A 84 -7.03 4.47 -4.01
C GLU A 84 -6.50 3.53 -2.90
N PRO A 85 -5.17 3.47 -2.70
CA PRO A 85 -4.55 2.68 -1.64
C PRO A 85 -4.78 3.30 -0.26
N LEU A 86 -4.60 2.49 0.78
CA LEU A 86 -4.48 2.94 2.16
C LEU A 86 -3.02 2.84 2.60
N GLU A 87 -2.56 3.77 3.43
CA GLU A 87 -1.20 3.79 3.95
C GLU A 87 -0.98 2.63 4.94
N ALA A 88 0.18 1.98 4.85
CA ALA A 88 0.56 0.89 5.74
C ALA A 88 0.87 1.41 7.15
N SER A 89 0.39 0.70 8.18
CA SER A 89 0.73 0.97 9.58
C SER A 89 2.13 0.47 9.95
N LYS A 90 2.65 0.88 11.11
CA LYS A 90 3.96 0.37 11.60
C LYS A 90 3.91 -1.15 11.79
N GLU A 91 2.76 -1.67 12.22
CA GLU A 91 2.49 -3.08 12.45
C GLU A 91 2.55 -3.90 11.15
N ASP A 92 2.10 -3.32 10.04
CA ASP A 92 2.18 -3.92 8.70
C ASP A 92 3.63 -4.02 8.21
N LEU A 93 4.50 -3.10 8.63
CA LEU A 93 5.89 -3.00 8.20
C LEU A 93 6.87 -3.84 9.02
N LEU A 94 6.41 -4.61 10.01
CA LEU A 94 7.25 -5.47 10.87
C LEU A 94 7.89 -6.69 10.16
N VAL A 95 7.84 -6.71 8.83
CA VAL A 95 8.74 -7.52 7.99
C VAL A 95 10.17 -6.99 7.98
N HIS A 96 10.37 -5.74 8.42
CA HIS A 96 11.67 -5.09 8.57
C HIS A 96 12.05 -4.90 10.04
N THR A 97 13.34 -4.65 10.30
CA THR A 97 13.83 -4.29 11.63
C THR A 97 13.39 -2.87 12.00
N GLU A 98 13.20 -2.64 13.30
CA GLU A 98 12.85 -1.31 13.80
C GLU A 98 13.95 -0.27 13.51
N ALA A 99 15.22 -0.68 13.59
CA ALA A 99 16.35 0.17 13.23
C ALA A 99 16.29 0.63 11.76
N TYR A 100 15.92 -0.26 10.83
CA TYR A 100 15.73 0.10 9.43
C TYR A 100 14.59 1.09 9.25
N LEU A 101 13.41 0.81 9.82
CA LEU A 101 12.24 1.70 9.72
C LEU A 101 12.51 3.09 10.31
N ASN A 102 13.24 3.16 11.42
CA ASN A 102 13.66 4.44 12.00
C ASN A 102 14.65 5.18 11.10
N SER A 103 15.54 4.47 10.40
CA SER A 103 16.49 5.08 9.47
C SER A 103 15.82 5.75 8.27
N LEU A 104 14.66 5.25 7.83
CA LEU A 104 13.88 5.82 6.72
C LEU A 104 13.24 7.17 7.06
N ARG A 105 13.19 7.55 8.35
CA ARG A 105 12.71 8.88 8.76
C ARG A 105 13.71 10.00 8.47
N SER A 106 14.94 9.66 8.08
CA SER A 106 15.96 10.62 7.70
C SER A 106 15.92 10.90 6.20
N SER A 107 15.53 12.12 5.82
CA SER A 107 15.51 12.54 4.41
C SER A 107 16.87 12.42 3.75
N PHE A 108 17.98 12.65 4.45
CA PHE A 108 19.33 12.48 3.88
C PHE A 108 19.63 11.02 3.47
N ARG A 109 19.02 10.04 4.14
CA ARG A 109 19.23 8.61 3.85
C ARG A 109 18.31 8.10 2.75
N VAL A 110 17.18 8.78 2.52
CA VAL A 110 16.13 8.37 1.56
C VAL A 110 16.17 9.20 0.28
N ALA A 111 16.78 10.38 0.31
CA ALA A 111 16.94 11.29 -0.84
C ALA A 111 17.95 10.78 -1.88
#